data_AF-A0A2E6Z1T4-F1
#
_entry.id   AF-A0A2E6Z1T4-F1
#
_cell.length_a   1.000
_cell.length_b   1.000
_cell.length_c   1.000
_cell.angle_alpha   90.00
_cell.angle_beta   90.00
_cell.angle_gamma   90.00
#
_symmetry.space_group_name_H-M   'P 1'
#
loop_
_entity.id
_entity.type
_entity.pdbx_description
1 polymer ?
#
loop_
_entity_poly.entity_id
_entity_poly.type
_entity_poly.pdbx_seq_one_letter_code
_entity_poly.pdbx_strand_id
1 'polypeptide(L)'
;MIEEKQFLENKHPILIKIMDLIVPAIDDLPGAGSMGLLNELKILCKKYPKIYFSIRRIINSIEIDPISRANGSFIFLDIDRQIETLKIIELNLSDDFSILINAIYSVYYMNKDVKKRINWKYNSIQPQGFEILPWDESILVEIKKIKPFWKNPDN
;
A
#
# COMPACT_ATOMS: atom_id res chain seq x y z
N MET A 1 -16.99 16.81 -0.75
CA MET A 1 -15.95 17.41 -1.63
C MET A 1 -15.17 18.57 -1.01
N ILE A 2 -15.79 19.67 -0.56
CA ILE A 2 -15.03 20.82 0.02
C ILE A 2 -14.42 20.45 1.38
N GLU A 3 -15.21 19.87 2.29
CA GLU A 3 -14.75 19.42 3.61
C GLU A 3 -13.65 18.35 3.53
N GLU A 4 -13.78 17.40 2.60
CA GLU A 4 -12.81 16.31 2.42
C GLU A 4 -11.45 16.83 1.96
N LYS A 5 -11.47 17.80 1.04
CA LYS A 5 -10.26 18.48 0.57
C LYS A 5 -9.63 19.26 1.73
N GLN A 6 -10.41 20.03 2.48
CA GLN A 6 -9.92 20.80 3.62
C GLN A 6 -9.32 19.90 4.72
N PHE A 7 -9.94 18.74 5.00
CA PHE A 7 -9.42 17.79 5.99
C PHE A 7 -8.03 17.28 5.61
N LEU A 8 -7.85 16.80 4.37
CA LEU A 8 -6.58 16.27 3.91
C LEU A 8 -5.49 17.35 3.76
N GLU A 9 -5.86 18.60 3.45
CA GLU A 9 -4.90 19.71 3.46
C GLU A 9 -4.46 20.07 4.88
N ASN A 10 -5.39 20.16 5.83
CA ASN A 10 -5.07 20.59 7.20
C ASN A 10 -4.32 19.51 8.00
N LYS A 11 -4.60 18.24 7.76
CA LYS A 11 -4.00 17.10 8.48
C LYS A 11 -2.78 16.49 7.78
N HIS A 12 -2.31 17.16 6.73
CA HIS A 12 -1.15 16.79 5.93
C HIS A 12 0.10 16.43 6.75
N PRO A 13 0.47 17.15 7.84
CA PRO A 13 1.68 16.83 8.59
C PRO A 13 1.61 15.49 9.34
N ILE A 14 0.43 15.16 9.91
CA ILE A 14 0.19 13.87 10.57
C ILE A 14 0.28 12.76 9.53
N LEU A 15 -0.35 12.94 8.37
CA LEU A 15 -0.39 11.93 7.32
C LEU A 15 0.99 11.67 6.73
N ILE A 16 1.80 12.71 6.48
CA ILE A 16 3.21 12.55 6.10
C ILE A 16 3.96 11.73 7.14
N LYS A 17 3.80 12.07 8.42
CA LYS A 17 4.53 11.38 9.48
C LYS A 17 4.14 9.90 9.56
N ILE A 18 2.85 9.58 9.40
CA ILE A 18 2.37 8.19 9.35
C ILE A 18 2.96 7.45 8.14
N MET A 19 2.99 8.09 6.97
CA MET A 19 3.57 7.49 5.76
C MET A 19 5.06 7.18 5.94
N ASP A 20 5.82 8.08 6.55
CA ASP A 20 7.24 7.88 6.87
C ASP A 20 7.47 6.81 7.94
N LEU A 21 6.51 6.61 8.86
CA LEU A 21 6.58 5.54 9.86
C LEU A 21 6.27 4.17 9.26
N ILE A 22 5.31 4.09 8.33
CA ILE A 22 4.93 2.84 7.66
C ILE A 22 5.99 2.43 6.64
N VAL A 23 6.49 3.38 5.86
CA VAL A 23 7.57 3.16 4.88
C VAL A 23 8.70 4.13 5.19
N PRO A 24 9.67 3.73 6.04
CA PRO A 24 10.79 4.57 6.43
C PRO A 24 11.77 4.79 5.28
N ALA A 25 12.63 5.79 5.45
CA ALA A 25 13.73 6.03 4.54
C ALA A 25 14.66 4.82 4.48
N ILE A 26 15.16 4.51 3.28
CA ILE A 26 16.04 3.37 3.06
C ILE A 26 17.05 3.70 1.96
N ASP A 27 18.33 3.51 2.28
CA ASP A 27 19.45 3.92 1.44
C ASP A 27 19.30 5.41 1.03
N ASP A 28 19.23 5.68 -0.27
CA ASP A 28 19.06 7.03 -0.83
C ASP A 28 17.59 7.45 -1.02
N LEU A 29 16.62 6.60 -0.67
CA LEU A 29 15.20 6.94 -0.80
C LEU A 29 14.66 7.53 0.52
N PRO A 30 13.97 8.69 0.47
CA PRO A 30 13.25 9.20 1.63
C PRO A 30 12.11 8.28 2.04
N GLY A 31 11.57 8.49 3.25
CA GLY A 31 10.32 7.85 3.66
C GLY A 31 9.16 8.24 2.75
N ALA A 32 8.10 7.42 2.71
CA ALA A 32 7.02 7.61 1.74
C ALA A 32 6.33 8.99 1.83
N GLY A 33 6.19 9.55 3.04
CA GLY A 33 5.64 10.89 3.22
C GLY A 33 6.60 11.96 2.70
N SER A 34 7.88 11.82 3.02
CA SER A 34 8.96 12.70 2.60
C SER A 34 9.26 12.65 1.09
N MET A 35 8.86 11.58 0.40
CA MET A 35 8.94 11.45 -1.07
C MET A 35 7.90 12.31 -1.84
N GLY A 36 7.01 13.02 -1.14
CA GLY A 36 5.99 13.84 -1.78
C GLY A 36 4.79 13.05 -2.32
N LEU A 37 4.65 11.78 -1.93
CA LEU A 37 3.61 10.84 -2.39
C LEU A 37 2.20 11.16 -1.90
N LEU A 38 2.04 12.22 -1.12
CA LEU A 38 0.75 12.58 -0.56
C LEU A 38 -0.25 12.99 -1.63
N ASN A 39 0.19 13.61 -2.72
CA ASN A 39 -0.70 14.07 -3.79
C ASN A 39 -1.39 12.88 -4.48
N GLU A 40 -0.64 11.80 -4.72
CA GLU A 40 -1.13 10.55 -5.25
C GLU A 40 -2.10 9.86 -4.28
N LEU A 41 -1.81 9.90 -2.97
CA LEU A 41 -2.73 9.41 -1.95
C LEU A 41 -4.04 10.22 -1.92
N LYS A 42 -3.97 11.55 -2.07
CA LYS A 42 -5.15 12.42 -2.20
C LYS A 42 -5.96 12.07 -3.46
N ILE A 43 -5.32 11.72 -4.57
CA ILE A 43 -6.01 11.24 -5.79
C ILE A 43 -6.73 9.91 -5.51
N LEU A 44 -6.09 8.96 -4.80
CA LEU A 44 -6.74 7.71 -4.40
C LEU A 44 -7.94 7.95 -3.48
N CYS A 45 -7.84 8.87 -2.52
CA CYS A 45 -8.94 9.24 -1.63
C CYS A 45 -10.16 9.76 -2.41
N LYS A 46 -9.93 10.59 -3.44
CA LYS A 46 -11.00 11.10 -4.31
C LYS A 46 -11.64 10.01 -5.15
N LYS A 47 -10.85 9.04 -5.62
CA LYS A 47 -11.32 7.94 -6.47
C LYS A 47 -12.07 6.88 -5.65
N TYR A 48 -11.62 6.62 -4.43
CA TYR A 48 -12.14 5.57 -3.56
C TYR A 48 -12.51 6.14 -2.18
N PRO A 49 -13.78 6.52 -1.96
CA PRO A 49 -14.23 7.16 -0.72
C PRO A 49 -13.92 6.33 0.54
N LYS A 50 -13.92 5.00 0.43
CA LYS A 50 -13.57 4.10 1.54
C LYS A 50 -12.18 4.43 2.12
N ILE A 51 -11.19 4.69 1.26
CA ILE A 51 -9.83 5.05 1.67
C ILE A 51 -9.86 6.35 2.46
N TYR A 52 -10.58 7.37 1.96
CA TYR A 52 -10.74 8.64 2.65
C TYR A 52 -11.36 8.47 4.05
N PHE A 53 -12.45 7.71 4.16
CA PHE A 53 -13.12 7.50 5.45
C PHE A 53 -12.23 6.75 6.44
N SER A 54 -11.49 5.73 6.00
CA SER A 54 -10.54 5.01 6.84
C SER A 54 -9.42 5.92 7.34
N ILE A 55 -8.81 6.73 6.47
CA ILE A 55 -7.78 7.72 6.84
C ILE A 55 -8.34 8.73 7.84
N ARG A 56 -9.55 9.25 7.60
CA ARG A 56 -10.20 10.20 8.49
C ARG A 56 -10.44 9.60 9.88
N ARG A 57 -10.92 8.36 9.96
CA ARG A 57 -11.13 7.67 11.24
C ARG A 57 -9.82 7.50 12.01
N ILE A 58 -8.76 7.04 11.33
CA ILE A 58 -7.43 6.85 11.93
C ILE A 58 -6.89 8.18 12.46
N ILE A 59 -6.87 9.24 11.65
CA ILE A 59 -6.36 10.55 12.06
C ILE A 59 -7.17 11.09 13.24
N ASN A 60 -8.50 10.99 13.20
CA ASN A 60 -9.33 11.43 14.32
C ASN A 60 -9.02 10.64 15.60
N SER A 61 -8.79 9.32 15.50
CA SER A 61 -8.39 8.47 16.63
C SER A 61 -7.03 8.86 17.20
N ILE A 62 -6.07 9.23 16.36
CA ILE A 62 -4.77 9.79 16.79
C ILE A 62 -4.97 11.12 17.54
N GLU A 63 -5.87 11.98 17.09
CA GLU A 63 -6.06 13.30 17.68
C GLU A 63 -6.77 13.27 19.04
N ILE A 64 -7.64 12.29 19.26
CA ILE A 64 -8.32 12.13 20.56
C ILE A 64 -7.48 11.34 21.58
N ASP A 65 -6.43 10.65 21.11
CA ASP A 65 -5.52 9.90 21.96
C ASP A 65 -4.95 10.77 23.10
N PRO A 66 -5.06 10.35 24.37
CA PRO A 66 -4.65 11.16 25.51
C PRO A 66 -3.17 11.54 25.48
N ILE A 67 -2.29 10.64 25.03
CA ILE A 67 -0.85 10.86 24.96
C ILE A 67 -0.54 11.93 23.92
N SER A 68 -1.17 11.82 22.74
CA SER A 68 -1.04 12.80 21.67
C SER A 68 -1.53 14.20 22.08
N ARG A 69 -2.65 14.29 22.83
CA ARG A 69 -3.17 15.57 23.33
C ARG A 69 -2.31 16.20 24.41
N ALA A 70 -1.78 15.41 25.34
CA ALA A 70 -0.91 15.91 26.41
C ALA A 70 0.39 16.55 25.86
N ASN A 71 0.86 16.08 24.71
CA ASN A 71 2.07 16.57 24.05
C ASN A 71 1.79 17.57 22.92
N GLY A 72 0.55 18.08 22.81
CA GLY A 72 0.13 19.09 21.83
C GLY A 72 -0.13 18.56 20.41
N SER A 73 0.51 17.46 20.00
CA SER A 73 0.20 16.71 18.77
C SER A 73 0.98 15.40 18.73
N PHE A 74 0.45 14.41 17.99
CA PHE A 74 1.16 13.19 17.62
C PHE A 74 2.55 13.43 17.01
N ILE A 75 2.71 14.52 16.25
CA ILE A 75 3.96 14.84 15.54
C ILE A 75 5.09 15.16 16.51
N PHE A 76 4.77 15.68 17.70
CA PHE A 76 5.74 16.08 18.71
C PHE A 76 6.12 14.94 19.67
N LEU A 77 5.48 13.77 19.55
CA LEU A 77 5.88 12.59 20.28
C LEU A 77 7.25 12.08 19.79
N ASP A 78 7.98 11.42 20.67
CA ASP A 78 9.15 10.64 20.27
C ASP A 78 8.75 9.47 19.36
N ILE A 79 9.73 8.97 18.60
CA ILE A 79 9.48 7.96 17.56
C ILE A 79 8.87 6.68 18.13
N ASP A 80 9.29 6.27 19.33
CA ASP A 80 8.82 5.04 19.97
C ASP A 80 7.36 5.17 20.39
N ARG A 81 6.98 6.31 20.98
CA ARG A 81 5.59 6.62 21.29
C ARG A 81 4.72 6.78 20.06
N GLN A 82 5.23 7.35 18.97
CA GLN A 82 4.49 7.42 17.71
C GLN A 82 4.15 6.02 17.18
N ILE A 83 5.13 5.12 17.21
CA ILE A 83 4.95 3.72 16.81
C ILE A 83 3.97 3.02 17.75
N GLU A 84 4.06 3.23 19.06
CA GLU A 84 3.14 2.66 20.04
C GLU A 84 1.69 3.12 19.81
N THR A 85 1.46 4.42 19.63
CA THR A 85 0.14 4.97 19.29
C THR A 85 -0.40 4.34 18.00
N LEU A 86 0.42 4.19 16.96
CA LEU A 86 -0.01 3.54 15.73
C LEU A 86 -0.36 2.06 15.92
N LYS A 87 0.41 1.31 16.72
CA LYS A 87 0.09 -0.08 17.05
C LYS A 87 -1.23 -0.21 17.81
N ILE A 88 -1.50 0.69 18.75
CA ILE A 88 -2.79 0.71 19.48
C ILE A 88 -3.94 0.97 18.50
N ILE A 89 -3.74 1.87 17.54
CA ILE A 89 -4.76 2.18 16.53
C ILE A 89 -4.94 1.04 15.54
N GLU A 90 -3.86 0.39 15.12
CA GLU A 90 -3.91 -0.81 14.29
C GLU A 90 -4.74 -1.92 14.95
N LEU A 91 -4.55 -2.16 16.26
CA LEU A 91 -5.33 -3.13 17.01
C LEU A 91 -6.83 -2.75 17.10
N ASN A 92 -7.14 -1.47 17.33
CA ASN A 92 -8.51 -1.01 17.52
C ASN A 92 -9.29 -0.79 16.20
N LEU A 93 -8.58 -0.47 15.12
CA LEU A 93 -9.13 -0.12 13.80
C LEU A 93 -8.47 -0.95 12.69
N SER A 94 -8.28 -2.25 12.92
CA SER A 94 -7.55 -3.17 12.02
C SER A 94 -7.98 -3.07 10.55
N ASP A 95 -9.29 -3.02 10.27
CA ASP A 95 -9.79 -2.93 8.89
C ASP A 95 -9.43 -1.61 8.21
N ASP A 96 -9.61 -0.49 8.92
CA ASP A 96 -9.26 0.84 8.40
C ASP A 96 -7.75 0.98 8.24
N PHE A 97 -6.97 0.44 9.17
CA PHE A 97 -5.51 0.49 9.13
C PHE A 97 -4.96 -0.34 7.97
N SER A 98 -5.52 -1.52 7.72
CA SER A 98 -5.20 -2.34 6.54
C SER A 98 -5.48 -1.61 5.23
N ILE A 99 -6.57 -0.85 5.15
CA ILE A 99 -6.89 -0.02 3.97
C ILE A 99 -5.86 1.10 3.80
N LEU A 100 -5.45 1.76 4.88
CA LEU A 100 -4.42 2.79 4.85
C LEU A 100 -3.07 2.23 4.37
N ILE A 101 -2.61 1.11 4.94
CA ILE A 101 -1.36 0.44 4.54
C ILE A 101 -1.38 0.12 3.05
N ASN A 102 -2.47 -0.51 2.57
CA ASN A 102 -2.61 -0.87 1.16
C ASN A 102 -2.58 0.36 0.24
N ALA A 103 -3.20 1.47 0.65
CA ALA A 103 -3.16 2.71 -0.10
C ALA A 103 -1.74 3.30 -0.16
N ILE A 104 -1.02 3.33 0.97
CA ILE A 104 0.36 3.80 1.03
C ILE A 104 1.28 2.95 0.16
N TYR A 105 1.22 1.62 0.28
CA TYR A 105 2.03 0.73 -0.56
C TYR A 105 1.71 0.85 -2.04
N SER A 106 0.43 0.99 -2.39
CA SER A 106 0.04 1.20 -3.78
C SER A 106 0.72 2.43 -4.37
N VAL A 107 0.69 3.56 -3.64
CA VAL A 107 1.33 4.79 -4.09
C VAL A 107 2.86 4.65 -4.11
N TYR A 108 3.45 4.08 -3.07
CA TYR A 108 4.90 3.92 -2.94
C TYR A 108 5.48 3.06 -4.06
N TYR A 109 4.94 1.86 -4.30
CA TYR A 109 5.43 0.98 -5.36
C TYR A 109 5.04 1.44 -6.77
N MET A 110 4.13 2.40 -6.91
CA MET A 110 3.86 3.05 -8.20
C MET A 110 4.90 4.11 -8.58
N ASN A 111 5.63 4.66 -7.60
CA ASN A 111 6.67 5.67 -7.81
C ASN A 111 7.83 5.13 -8.68
N LYS A 112 8.33 5.97 -9.59
CA LYS A 112 9.36 5.58 -10.56
C LYS A 112 10.71 5.27 -9.92
N ASP A 113 11.09 6.02 -8.89
CA ASP A 113 12.37 5.86 -8.20
C ASP A 113 12.39 4.55 -7.40
N VAL A 114 11.26 4.23 -6.73
CA VAL A 114 11.08 2.95 -6.05
C VAL A 114 11.15 1.79 -7.05
N LYS A 115 10.44 1.89 -8.19
CA LYS A 115 10.49 0.87 -9.25
C LYS A 115 11.90 0.66 -9.80
N LYS A 116 12.65 1.74 -10.00
CA LYS A 116 14.04 1.69 -10.45
C LYS A 116 14.92 0.98 -9.43
N ARG A 117 14.78 1.30 -8.14
CA ARG A 117 15.54 0.69 -7.04
C ARG A 117 15.33 -0.82 -6.96
N ILE A 118 14.07 -1.27 -6.99
CA ILE A 118 13.75 -2.71 -6.90
C ILE A 118 13.99 -3.46 -8.21
N ASN A 119 14.59 -2.80 -9.21
CA ASN A 119 14.80 -3.33 -10.55
C ASN A 119 13.50 -3.94 -11.12
N TRP A 120 12.39 -3.21 -10.96
CA TRP A 120 11.07 -3.68 -11.39
C TRP A 120 11.06 -3.84 -12.91
N LYS A 121 11.09 -5.10 -13.36
CA LYS A 121 11.03 -5.45 -14.77
C LYS A 121 9.59 -5.27 -15.26
N TYR A 122 9.27 -4.08 -15.74
CA TYR A 122 8.08 -3.88 -16.57
C TYR A 122 8.46 -4.22 -18.01
N ASN A 123 8.54 -5.51 -18.33
CA ASN A 123 8.69 -5.90 -19.72
C ASN A 123 7.33 -5.76 -20.42
N SER A 124 7.37 -5.39 -21.69
CA SER A 124 6.19 -5.24 -22.55
C SER A 124 5.37 -6.53 -22.63
N ILE A 125 4.20 -6.47 -23.26
CA ILE A 125 3.58 -7.71 -23.76
C ILE A 125 4.54 -8.33 -24.79
N GLN A 126 4.49 -9.65 -24.97
CA GLN A 126 5.26 -10.32 -26.03
C GLN A 126 5.13 -9.58 -27.37
N PRO A 127 6.22 -9.43 -28.15
CA PRO A 127 7.48 -10.18 -28.06
C PRO A 127 8.61 -9.52 -27.23
N GLN A 128 8.46 -8.27 -26.77
CA GLN A 128 9.47 -7.60 -25.92
C GLN A 128 9.28 -7.90 -24.42
N GLY A 129 8.57 -8.98 -24.11
CA GLY A 129 8.17 -9.37 -22.77
C GLY A 129 9.26 -10.08 -22.00
N PHE A 130 8.85 -10.85 -20.99
CA PHE A 130 9.77 -11.78 -20.35
C PHE A 130 10.19 -12.86 -21.35
N GLU A 131 11.44 -13.32 -21.30
CA GLU A 131 11.84 -14.51 -22.04
C GLU A 131 10.97 -15.69 -21.58
N ILE A 132 10.19 -16.23 -22.50
CA ILE A 132 9.42 -17.45 -22.25
C ILE A 132 10.38 -18.60 -22.53
N LEU A 133 10.62 -19.43 -21.50
CA LEU A 133 11.35 -20.66 -21.69
C LEU A 133 10.64 -21.53 -22.75
N PRO A 134 11.38 -22.26 -23.59
CA PRO A 134 10.78 -23.21 -24.51
C PRO A 134 9.82 -24.16 -23.80
N TRP A 135 8.78 -24.60 -24.52
CA TRP A 135 7.83 -25.58 -23.99
C TRP A 135 8.55 -26.85 -23.54
N ASP A 136 8.37 -27.22 -22.27
CA ASP A 136 8.90 -28.46 -21.72
C ASP A 136 7.88 -29.59 -21.86
N GLU A 137 8.09 -30.45 -22.86
CA GLU A 137 7.22 -31.61 -23.10
C GLU A 137 7.24 -32.64 -21.96
N SER A 138 8.23 -32.62 -21.07
CA SER A 138 8.30 -33.57 -19.95
C SER A 138 7.11 -33.41 -18.98
N ILE A 139 6.51 -32.21 -18.92
CA ILE A 139 5.32 -31.91 -18.13
C ILE A 139 4.12 -32.77 -18.56
N LEU A 140 4.06 -33.18 -19.83
CA LEU A 140 2.96 -33.97 -20.38
C LEU A 140 3.06 -35.47 -20.07
N VAL A 141 4.18 -35.95 -19.52
CA VAL A 141 4.42 -37.40 -19.32
C VAL A 141 3.37 -38.02 -18.42
N GLU A 142 3.00 -37.36 -17.31
CA GLU A 142 1.94 -37.86 -16.41
C GLU A 142 0.54 -37.66 -17.01
N ILE A 143 0.28 -36.52 -17.65
CA ILE A 143 -1.03 -36.22 -18.26
C ILE A 143 -1.36 -37.21 -19.38
N LYS A 144 -0.38 -37.61 -20.20
CA LYS A 144 -0.55 -38.60 -21.28
C LYS A 144 -0.90 -40.01 -20.76
N LYS A 145 -0.61 -40.33 -19.49
CA LYS A 145 -0.97 -41.63 -18.87
C LYS A 145 -2.43 -41.67 -18.42
N ILE A 146 -3.08 -40.51 -18.26
CA ILE A 146 -4.47 -40.44 -17.83
C ILE A 146 -5.35 -40.99 -18.95
N LYS A 147 -6.16 -42.00 -18.63
CA LYS A 147 -7.12 -42.55 -19.58
C LYS A 147 -8.10 -41.44 -20.01
N PRO A 148 -8.48 -41.37 -21.30
CA PRO A 148 -9.47 -40.42 -21.78
C PRO A 148 -10.72 -40.45 -20.91
N PHE A 149 -11.17 -39.28 -20.47
CA PHE A 149 -12.43 -39.15 -19.73
C PHE A 149 -13.65 -39.31 -20.63
N TRP A 150 -13.49 -39.11 -21.94
CA TRP A 150 -14.56 -39.26 -22.90
C TRP A 150 -14.70 -40.70 -23.37
N LYS A 151 -15.94 -41.12 -23.60
CA LYS A 151 -16.23 -42.38 -24.30
C LYS A 151 -15.93 -42.21 -25.78
N ASN A 152 -15.40 -43.26 -26.41
CA ASN A 152 -15.17 -43.26 -27.84
C ASN A 152 -16.52 -43.16 -28.56
N PRO A 153 -16.74 -42.19 -29.47
CA PRO A 153 -18.02 -42.04 -30.18
C PRO A 153 -18.41 -43.25 -31.05
N ASP A 154 -17.47 -44.14 -31.36
CA ASP A 154 -17.70 -45.35 -32.16
C ASP A 154 -18.13 -46.57 -31.33
N ASN A 155 -18.42 -46.41 -30.04
CA ASN A 155 -18.75 -47.47 -29.09
C ASN A 155 -19.99 -47.10 -28.25
#